data_AF-A0A821CMZ5-F1
#
_entry.id   AF-A0A821CMZ5-F1
#
_cell.length_a   1.000
_cell.length_b   1.000
_cell.length_c   1.000
_cell.angle_alpha   90.00
_cell.angle_beta   90.00
_cell.angle_gamma   90.00
#
_symmetry.space_group_name_H-M   'P 1'
#
loop_
_entity.id
_entity.type
_entity.pdbx_description
1 polymer ?
#
loop_
_entity_poly.entity_id
_entity_poly.type
_entity_poly.pdbx_seq_one_letter_code
_entity_poly.pdbx_strand_id
1 'polypeptide(L)'
;LAQRDILVDMIKRGNIDTIIAIQDQFVNNLSHFWHWQLSPDPAETNITLGNENNVSTFIIRGRNGSWLKGWLYNNQNAIYNNTDEVLRIIKYGFSANFKIAMVLGMGIEPVANRTATGINIDDVCINFDTLIQGLQCPTTTTVVMSTTAPDIKKPSIVIISIASVLVGLAVLIIIGILLRKRMRRNNRVSSMLTTKTNVS
;
A
#
# COMPACT_ATOMS: atom_id res chain seq x y z
N LEU A 1 -27.36 4.59 16.43
CA LEU A 1 -27.19 3.30 15.73
C LEU A 1 -25.72 2.90 15.79
N ALA A 2 -25.44 1.63 16.07
CA ALA A 2 -24.12 1.03 15.94
C ALA A 2 -24.28 -0.29 15.18
N GLN A 3 -23.48 -0.50 14.13
CA GLN A 3 -23.47 -1.71 13.32
C GLN A 3 -22.02 -2.15 13.10
N ARG A 4 -21.80 -3.47 13.14
CA ARG A 4 -20.53 -4.11 12.80
C ARG A 4 -20.78 -5.19 11.78
N ASP A 5 -20.07 -5.09 10.66
CA ASP A 5 -19.91 -6.20 9.71
C ASP A 5 -18.48 -6.71 9.84
N ILE A 6 -18.31 -8.02 9.98
CA ILE A 6 -17.01 -8.67 10.08
C ILE A 6 -16.93 -9.85 9.12
N LEU A 7 -15.80 -9.94 8.45
CA LEU A 7 -15.42 -11.07 7.62
C LEU A 7 -14.10 -11.63 8.15
N VAL A 8 -14.05 -12.95 8.31
CA VAL A 8 -12.84 -13.68 8.67
C VAL A 8 -12.67 -14.80 7.65
N ASP A 9 -11.50 -14.86 7.03
CA ASP A 9 -11.10 -15.94 6.16
C ASP A 9 -9.77 -16.52 6.65
N MET A 10 -9.76 -17.84 6.89
CA MET A 10 -8.61 -18.57 7.41
C MET A 10 -7.91 -19.41 6.32
N ILE A 11 -8.23 -19.18 5.04
CA ILE A 11 -7.54 -19.82 3.93
C ILE A 11 -6.12 -19.23 3.83
N LYS A 12 -5.11 -20.08 4.06
CA LYS A 12 -3.69 -19.71 3.94
C LYS A 12 -3.32 -19.34 2.50
N ARG A 13 -2.61 -18.22 2.33
CA ARG A 13 -2.13 -17.69 1.05
C ARG A 13 -0.71 -17.15 1.21
N GLY A 14 0.28 -17.93 0.78
CA GLY A 14 1.69 -17.57 0.96
C GLY A 14 2.02 -17.33 2.44
N ASN A 15 2.40 -16.09 2.77
CA ASN A 15 2.74 -15.66 4.13
C ASN A 15 1.52 -15.23 4.97
N ILE A 16 0.33 -15.14 4.37
CA ILE A 16 -0.91 -14.78 5.05
C ILE A 16 -1.61 -16.06 5.52
N ASP A 17 -1.90 -16.15 6.81
CA ASP A 17 -2.68 -17.24 7.39
C ASP A 17 -4.16 -16.87 7.54
N THR A 18 -4.45 -15.62 7.88
CA THR A 18 -5.82 -15.14 8.12
C THR A 18 -6.01 -13.75 7.54
N ILE A 19 -7.16 -13.51 6.93
CA ILE A 19 -7.66 -12.20 6.51
C ILE A 19 -8.85 -11.85 7.40
N ILE A 20 -8.83 -10.63 7.96
CA ILE A 20 -9.91 -10.08 8.79
C ILE A 20 -10.30 -8.74 8.17
N ALA A 21 -11.58 -8.54 7.90
CA ALA A 21 -12.08 -7.24 7.44
C ALA A 21 -13.26 -6.81 8.31
N ILE A 22 -13.22 -5.56 8.77
CA ILE A 22 -14.17 -4.98 9.70
C ILE A 22 -14.73 -3.70 9.09
N GLN A 23 -16.05 -3.58 9.15
CA GLN A 23 -16.76 -2.33 8.91
C GLN A 23 -17.60 -1.97 10.13
N ASP A 24 -17.14 -1.00 10.91
CA ASP A 24 -17.87 -0.48 12.06
C ASP A 24 -18.52 0.86 11.71
N GLN A 25 -19.85 0.93 11.80
CA GLN A 25 -20.64 2.13 11.51
C GLN A 25 -21.35 2.64 12.77
N PHE A 26 -21.24 3.94 13.01
CA PHE A 26 -21.85 4.64 14.14
C PHE A 26 -22.59 5.87 13.64
N VAL A 27 -23.79 6.10 14.16
CA VAL A 27 -24.61 7.31 13.91
C VAL A 27 -25.29 7.74 15.21
N ASN A 28 -25.19 9.02 15.53
CA ASN A 28 -25.81 9.67 16.68
C ASN A 28 -26.33 11.06 16.29
N ASN A 29 -27.31 11.58 17.01
CA ASN A 29 -27.80 12.96 16.86
C ASN A 29 -26.93 14.01 17.58
N LEU A 30 -25.93 13.56 18.35
CA LEU A 30 -24.89 14.38 18.95
C LEU A 30 -23.52 14.07 18.34
N SER A 31 -22.62 15.05 18.32
CA SER A 31 -21.25 14.85 17.87
C SER A 31 -20.42 14.12 18.92
N HIS A 32 -19.60 13.14 18.51
CA HIS A 32 -18.70 12.40 19.39
C HIS A 32 -17.30 12.30 18.82
N PHE A 33 -16.34 11.99 19.70
CA PHE A 33 -15.09 11.35 19.31
C PHE A 33 -15.30 9.85 19.29
N TRP A 34 -15.25 9.25 18.11
CA TRP A 34 -15.36 7.82 17.89
C TRP A 34 -13.95 7.23 17.90
N HIS A 35 -13.72 6.25 18.77
CA HIS A 35 -12.42 5.61 18.93
C HIS A 35 -12.52 4.15 18.51
N TRP A 36 -11.77 3.77 17.49
CA TRP A 36 -11.47 2.36 17.21
C TRP A 36 -10.08 2.05 17.74
N GLN A 37 -9.94 0.96 18.49
CA GLN A 37 -8.72 0.67 19.24
C GLN A 37 -8.31 -0.80 19.10
N LEU A 38 -7.00 -1.02 19.09
CA LEU A 38 -6.39 -2.32 19.24
C LEU A 38 -5.24 -2.21 20.24
N SER A 39 -5.32 -3.00 21.31
CA SER A 39 -4.37 -2.97 22.44
C SER A 39 -3.70 -4.34 22.54
N PRO A 40 -2.64 -4.60 21.75
CA PRO A 40 -1.88 -5.83 21.89
C PRO A 40 -1.09 -5.82 23.22
N ASP A 41 -0.59 -6.97 23.64
CA ASP A 41 0.33 -7.04 24.78
C ASP A 41 1.64 -6.32 24.43
N PRO A 42 1.99 -5.23 25.13
CA PRO A 42 3.19 -4.45 24.84
C PRO A 42 4.49 -5.18 25.18
N ALA A 43 4.44 -6.17 26.07
CA ALA A 43 5.62 -6.99 26.34
C ALA A 43 5.97 -7.83 25.11
N GLU A 44 4.97 -8.29 24.36
CA GLU A 44 5.12 -9.27 23.29
C GLU A 44 5.11 -8.68 21.88
N THR A 45 4.77 -7.39 21.75
CA THR A 45 4.53 -6.78 20.44
C THR A 45 5.10 -5.38 20.26
N ASN A 46 5.35 -5.02 19.00
CA ASN A 46 5.70 -3.66 18.61
C ASN A 46 4.74 -3.17 17.52
N ILE A 47 4.18 -1.96 17.71
CA ILE A 47 3.27 -1.32 16.76
C ILE A 47 4.03 -0.27 15.95
N THR A 48 4.02 -0.40 14.62
CA THR A 48 4.54 0.59 13.68
C THR A 48 3.39 1.16 12.85
N LEU A 49 3.36 2.48 12.66
CA LEU A 49 2.41 3.16 11.77
C LEU A 49 3.09 3.49 10.43
N GLY A 50 2.33 3.49 9.34
CA GLY A 50 2.86 3.75 8.02
C GLY A 50 1.83 4.25 7.01
N ASN A 51 2.27 4.36 5.76
CA ASN A 51 1.42 4.63 4.61
C ASN A 51 1.92 3.82 3.41
N GLU A 52 1.01 3.16 2.71
CA GLU A 52 1.28 2.38 1.50
C GLU A 52 0.26 2.75 0.44
N ASN A 53 0.70 3.23 -0.72
CA ASN A 53 -0.17 3.54 -1.86
C ASN A 53 -1.37 4.45 -1.48
N ASN A 54 -1.12 5.49 -0.68
CA ASN A 54 -2.13 6.42 -0.13
C ASN A 54 -3.14 5.78 0.83
N VAL A 55 -2.82 4.62 1.40
CA VAL A 55 -3.59 3.95 2.44
C VAL A 55 -2.79 4.00 3.74
N SER A 56 -3.40 4.50 4.81
CA SER A 56 -2.78 4.49 6.13
C SER A 56 -2.70 3.06 6.64
N THR A 57 -1.53 2.68 7.17
CA THR A 57 -1.23 1.31 7.59
C THR A 57 -0.75 1.25 9.03
N PHE A 58 -0.88 0.08 9.63
CA PHE A 58 -0.21 -0.28 10.87
C PHE A 58 0.29 -1.71 10.79
N ILE A 59 1.35 -2.02 11.51
CA ILE A 59 1.89 -3.38 11.65
C ILE A 59 2.17 -3.62 13.12
N ILE A 60 1.65 -4.72 13.65
CA ILE A 60 1.96 -5.25 14.97
C ILE A 60 2.84 -6.47 14.77
N ARG A 61 4.11 -6.39 15.17
CA ARG A 61 5.05 -7.50 15.09
C ARG A 61 5.12 -8.25 16.40
N GLY A 62 4.98 -9.56 16.36
CA GLY A 62 5.26 -10.45 17.48
C GLY A 62 6.73 -10.88 17.50
N ARG A 63 7.19 -11.44 18.63
CA ARG A 63 8.59 -11.86 18.83
C ARG A 63 9.07 -12.97 17.88
N ASN A 64 8.15 -13.75 17.32
CA ASN A 64 8.46 -14.98 16.58
C ASN A 64 8.52 -14.76 15.06
N GLY A 65 8.58 -13.50 14.61
CA GLY A 65 8.46 -13.16 13.18
C GLY A 65 7.03 -13.24 12.65
N SER A 66 6.04 -13.39 13.54
CA SER A 66 4.63 -13.21 13.22
C SER A 66 4.27 -11.72 13.16
N TRP A 67 3.26 -11.41 12.36
CA TRP A 67 2.76 -10.04 12.23
C TRP A 67 1.25 -10.03 12.06
N LEU A 68 0.64 -8.94 12.53
CA LEU A 68 -0.68 -8.48 12.13
C LEU A 68 -0.50 -7.14 11.41
N LYS A 69 -0.77 -7.11 10.11
CA LYS A 69 -0.71 -5.89 9.30
C LYS A 69 -2.12 -5.42 8.98
N GLY A 70 -2.38 -4.13 9.07
CA GLY A 70 -3.68 -3.55 8.79
C GLY A 70 -3.63 -2.29 7.96
N TRP A 71 -4.72 -2.06 7.25
CA TRP A 71 -4.94 -0.91 6.38
C TRP A 71 -6.32 -0.32 6.67
N LEU A 72 -6.40 1.00 6.79
CA LEU A 72 -7.67 1.71 6.88
C LEU A 72 -8.06 2.25 5.51
N TYR A 73 -9.14 1.73 4.97
CA TYR A 73 -9.63 2.12 3.68
C TYR A 73 -10.11 3.59 3.66
N ASN A 74 -10.87 4.02 4.66
CA ASN A 74 -11.45 5.37 4.71
C ASN A 74 -10.73 6.27 5.73
N ASN A 75 -9.46 6.55 5.44
CA ASN A 75 -8.59 7.36 6.29
C ASN A 75 -8.89 8.88 6.30
N GLN A 76 -9.86 9.35 5.51
CA GLN A 76 -10.25 10.77 5.54
C GLN A 76 -10.69 11.16 6.95
N ASN A 77 -10.07 12.23 7.48
CA ASN A 77 -10.33 12.77 8.82
C ASN A 77 -10.06 11.80 9.98
N ALA A 78 -9.29 10.72 9.73
CA ALA A 78 -8.87 9.80 10.78
C ALA A 78 -7.53 10.26 11.38
N ILE A 79 -7.46 10.37 12.70
CA ILE A 79 -6.21 10.58 13.43
C ILE A 79 -5.71 9.23 13.92
N TYR A 80 -4.47 8.90 13.55
CA TYR A 80 -3.76 7.74 14.05
C TYR A 80 -2.93 8.14 15.25
N ASN A 81 -3.06 7.37 16.32
CA ASN A 81 -2.21 7.52 17.48
C ASN A 81 -1.76 6.14 17.98
N ASN A 82 -0.53 6.08 18.47
CA ASN A 82 0.04 4.95 19.19
C ASN A 82 0.62 5.47 20.53
N THR A 83 -0.21 6.12 21.32
CA THR A 83 0.10 6.48 22.72
C THR A 83 -0.26 5.32 23.62
N ASP A 84 0.54 5.10 24.66
CA ASP A 84 0.31 4.07 25.68
C ASP A 84 0.22 2.65 25.09
N GLU A 85 0.95 2.40 24.00
CA GLU A 85 1.02 1.09 23.34
C GLU A 85 -0.32 0.59 22.79
N VAL A 86 -1.27 1.52 22.61
CA VAL A 86 -2.59 1.27 22.01
C VAL A 86 -2.64 1.91 20.63
N LEU A 87 -2.88 1.09 19.60
CA LEU A 87 -3.29 1.61 18.30
C LEU A 87 -4.68 2.22 18.42
N ARG A 88 -4.80 3.50 18.10
CA ARG A 88 -6.05 4.25 18.16
C ARG A 88 -6.31 4.98 16.84
N ILE A 89 -7.51 4.78 16.30
CA ILE A 89 -8.04 5.52 15.15
C ILE A 89 -9.21 6.37 15.64
N ILE A 90 -9.10 7.69 15.49
CA ILE A 90 -10.07 8.65 16.00
C ILE A 90 -10.78 9.34 14.84
N LYS A 91 -12.11 9.42 14.91
CA LYS A 91 -12.94 10.25 14.03
C LYS A 91 -13.88 11.13 14.86
N TYR A 92 -14.08 12.39 14.46
CA TYR A 92 -15.01 13.30 15.12
C TYR A 92 -16.23 13.57 14.23
N GLY A 93 -17.42 13.53 14.82
CA GLY A 93 -18.66 13.92 14.15
C GLY A 93 -19.91 13.21 14.67
N PHE A 94 -21.04 13.43 14.00
CA PHE A 94 -22.32 12.75 14.26
C PHE A 94 -22.33 11.29 13.82
N SER A 95 -21.41 10.93 12.93
CA SER A 95 -21.25 9.56 12.44
C SER A 95 -19.78 9.21 12.27
N ALA A 96 -19.45 7.93 12.43
CA ALA A 96 -18.16 7.38 12.03
C ALA A 96 -18.36 6.07 11.28
N ASN A 97 -17.50 5.82 10.31
CA ASN A 97 -17.39 4.55 9.62
C ASN A 97 -15.92 4.15 9.64
N PHE A 98 -15.57 2.98 10.17
CA PHE A 98 -14.22 2.44 10.17
C PHE A 98 -14.19 1.22 9.26
N LYS A 99 -13.54 1.34 8.10
CA LYS A 99 -13.36 0.26 7.13
C LYS A 99 -11.92 -0.23 7.19
N ILE A 100 -11.67 -1.31 7.91
CA ILE A 100 -10.33 -1.80 8.26
C ILE A 100 -10.14 -3.21 7.68
N ALA A 101 -9.08 -3.39 6.90
CA ALA A 101 -8.62 -4.71 6.50
C ALA A 101 -7.37 -5.05 7.32
N MET A 102 -7.27 -6.28 7.79
CA MET A 102 -6.13 -6.81 8.52
C MET A 102 -5.77 -8.19 8.00
N VAL A 103 -4.49 -8.51 8.08
CA VAL A 103 -3.95 -9.83 7.75
C VAL A 103 -3.01 -10.27 8.85
N LEU A 104 -3.13 -11.54 9.22
CA LEU A 104 -2.24 -12.22 10.15
C LEU A 104 -1.36 -13.17 9.35
N GLY A 105 -0.09 -13.24 9.69
CA GLY A 105 0.85 -14.10 9.00
C GLY A 105 2.22 -14.15 9.64
N MET A 106 3.16 -14.75 8.90
CA MET A 106 4.57 -14.85 9.28
C MET A 106 5.48 -14.59 8.08
N GLY A 107 6.69 -14.09 8.33
CA GLY A 107 7.67 -13.83 7.25
C GLY A 107 7.48 -12.44 6.62
N ILE A 108 7.53 -12.35 5.29
CA ILE A 108 7.43 -11.06 4.58
C ILE A 108 5.98 -10.61 4.56
N GLU A 109 5.74 -9.39 5.05
CA GLU A 109 4.43 -8.73 5.05
C GLU A 109 3.96 -8.39 3.62
N PRO A 110 2.70 -8.64 3.27
CA PRO A 110 2.15 -8.25 1.98
C PRO A 110 1.99 -6.73 1.89
N VAL A 111 1.84 -6.22 0.66
CA VAL A 111 1.47 -4.83 0.39
C VAL A 111 0.04 -4.81 -0.13
N ALA A 112 -0.72 -3.76 0.19
CA ALA A 112 -2.05 -3.60 -0.35
C ALA A 112 -2.18 -2.37 -1.25
N ASN A 113 -3.17 -2.42 -2.13
CA ASN A 113 -3.57 -1.32 -2.99
C ASN A 113 -5.01 -0.91 -2.70
N ARG A 114 -5.27 0.40 -2.67
CA ARG A 114 -6.63 0.92 -2.61
C ARG A 114 -7.35 0.68 -3.93
N THR A 115 -8.59 0.23 -3.86
CA THR A 115 -9.52 0.19 -5.00
C THR A 115 -10.65 1.20 -4.78
N ALA A 116 -11.60 1.29 -5.71
CA ALA A 116 -12.74 2.20 -5.60
C ALA A 116 -13.71 1.83 -4.46
N THR A 117 -13.76 0.55 -4.07
CA THR A 117 -14.71 0.02 -3.08
C THR A 117 -14.03 -0.72 -1.92
N GLY A 118 -12.69 -0.85 -1.94
CA GLY A 118 -11.96 -1.44 -0.84
C GLY A 118 -10.46 -1.60 -1.04
N ILE A 119 -9.94 -2.76 -0.68
CA ILE A 119 -8.50 -3.02 -0.57
C ILE A 119 -8.18 -4.33 -1.29
N ASN A 120 -7.17 -4.29 -2.15
CA ASN A 120 -6.61 -5.48 -2.79
C ASN A 120 -5.30 -5.86 -2.10
N ILE A 121 -5.20 -7.09 -1.60
CA ILE A 121 -4.04 -7.67 -0.93
C ILE A 121 -3.62 -8.87 -1.77
N ASP A 122 -2.50 -8.75 -2.48
CA ASP A 122 -2.09 -9.73 -3.51
C ASP A 122 -3.25 -10.03 -4.49
N ASP A 123 -3.73 -11.28 -4.54
CA ASP A 123 -4.84 -11.75 -5.38
C ASP A 123 -6.21 -11.74 -4.69
N VAL A 124 -6.32 -11.11 -3.51
CA VAL A 124 -7.56 -11.04 -2.72
C VAL A 124 -8.11 -9.63 -2.68
N CYS A 125 -9.37 -9.46 -3.12
CA CYS A 125 -10.09 -8.22 -2.98
C CYS A 125 -11.07 -8.25 -1.80
N ILE A 126 -10.90 -7.28 -0.91
CA ILE A 126 -11.84 -6.97 0.17
C ILE A 126 -12.68 -5.80 -0.34
N ASN A 127 -13.97 -6.06 -0.58
CA ASN A 127 -14.94 -5.05 -0.99
C ASN A 127 -15.83 -4.68 0.20
N PHE A 128 -15.73 -3.44 0.70
CA PHE A 128 -16.48 -3.02 1.88
C PHE A 128 -17.97 -2.79 1.60
N ASP A 129 -18.37 -2.58 0.35
CA ASP A 129 -19.78 -2.38 -0.01
C ASP A 129 -20.54 -3.72 -0.06
N THR A 130 -19.81 -4.84 -0.19
CA THR A 130 -20.35 -6.20 -0.20
C THR A 130 -19.65 -7.11 0.82
N LEU A 131 -19.17 -6.55 1.94
CA LEU A 131 -18.29 -7.27 2.88
C LEU A 131 -18.91 -8.58 3.39
N ILE A 132 -20.20 -8.56 3.69
CA ILE A 132 -20.97 -9.72 4.17
C ILE A 132 -21.18 -10.82 3.12
N GLN A 133 -20.87 -10.55 1.85
CA GLN A 133 -20.93 -11.53 0.76
C GLN A 133 -19.62 -12.33 0.63
N GLY A 134 -18.61 -12.01 1.45
CA GLY A 134 -17.32 -12.70 1.46
C GLY A 134 -16.23 -11.96 0.65
N LEU A 135 -15.06 -12.59 0.59
CA LEU A 135 -13.95 -12.10 -0.22
C LEU A 135 -14.27 -12.26 -1.71
N GLN A 136 -13.93 -11.24 -2.50
CA GLN A 136 -14.04 -11.29 -3.95
C GLN A 136 -12.64 -11.50 -4.52
N CYS A 137 -12.44 -12.52 -5.35
CA CYS A 137 -11.23 -12.56 -6.16
C CYS A 137 -11.46 -11.60 -7.34
N PRO A 138 -10.44 -10.85 -7.80
CA PRO A 138 -10.53 -10.22 -9.11
C PRO A 138 -10.83 -11.35 -10.10
N THR A 139 -12.00 -11.30 -10.74
CA THR A 139 -12.29 -12.21 -11.84
C THR A 139 -11.23 -11.89 -12.88
N THR A 140 -10.25 -12.79 -13.05
CA THR A 140 -9.30 -12.68 -14.14
C THR A 140 -10.16 -12.68 -15.39
N THR A 141 -10.37 -11.49 -15.96
CA THR A 141 -11.01 -11.37 -17.26
C THR A 141 -10.01 -11.99 -18.19
N THR A 142 -10.17 -13.29 -18.43
CA THR A 142 -9.47 -13.98 -19.49
C THR A 142 -9.97 -13.26 -20.73
N VAL A 143 -9.17 -12.31 -21.22
CA VAL A 143 -9.37 -11.76 -22.55
C VAL A 143 -9.12 -12.95 -23.46
N VAL A 144 -10.18 -13.69 -23.74
CA VAL A 144 -10.20 -14.66 -24.82
C VAL A 144 -10.01 -13.79 -26.05
N MET A 145 -8.76 -13.66 -26.49
CA MET A 145 -8.47 -13.14 -27.81
C MET A 145 -9.17 -14.08 -28.78
N SER A 146 -10.37 -13.69 -29.21
CA SER A 146 -11.09 -14.39 -30.25
C SER A 146 -10.21 -14.28 -31.50
N THR A 147 -9.55 -15.38 -31.86
CA THR A 147 -8.85 -15.51 -33.13
C THR A 147 -9.88 -15.61 -34.24
N THR A 148 -10.56 -14.50 -34.52
CA THR A 148 -11.21 -14.29 -35.82
C THR A 148 -10.21 -13.60 -36.73
N ALA A 149 -10.06 -14.17 -37.93
CA ALA A 149 -9.12 -13.79 -38.97
C ALA A 149 -9.21 -12.29 -39.33
N PRO A 150 -8.13 -11.66 -39.80
CA PRO A 150 -8.04 -10.21 -39.90
C PRO A 150 -8.81 -9.70 -41.12
N ASP A 151 -9.85 -8.89 -40.87
CA ASP A 151 -10.30 -7.91 -41.88
C ASP A 151 -9.59 -6.59 -41.61
N ILE A 152 -8.78 -6.19 -42.58
CA ILE A 152 -7.85 -5.06 -42.48
C ILE A 152 -8.66 -3.79 -42.65
N LYS A 153 -8.91 -3.05 -41.56
CA LYS A 153 -9.06 -1.58 -41.61
C LYS A 153 -8.93 -0.89 -40.25
N LYS A 154 -7.86 -0.08 -40.19
CA LYS A 154 -7.51 1.02 -39.25
C LYS A 154 -7.00 0.63 -37.85
N PRO A 155 -5.76 1.04 -37.48
CA PRO A 155 -5.27 0.88 -36.11
C PRO A 155 -5.76 2.05 -35.25
N SER A 156 -6.66 1.76 -34.31
CA SER A 156 -7.01 2.68 -33.23
C SER A 156 -6.53 2.13 -31.89
N ILE A 157 -5.53 2.82 -31.34
CA ILE A 157 -5.35 3.08 -29.90
C ILE A 157 -5.04 1.84 -29.02
N VAL A 158 -3.89 1.19 -29.21
CA VAL A 158 -3.18 0.47 -28.12
C VAL A 158 -1.66 0.44 -28.39
N ILE A 159 -0.97 1.59 -28.42
CA ILE A 159 0.53 1.63 -28.49
C ILE A 159 1.15 2.64 -27.50
N ILE A 160 0.36 3.28 -26.62
CA ILE A 160 0.90 4.41 -25.83
C ILE A 160 1.75 3.98 -24.61
N SER A 161 1.67 2.73 -24.14
CA SER A 161 2.32 2.37 -22.86
C SER A 161 3.75 1.83 -22.92
N ILE A 162 4.25 1.37 -24.08
CA ILE A 162 5.59 0.75 -24.16
C ILE A 162 6.66 1.75 -24.62
N ALA A 163 6.28 2.72 -25.46
CA ALA A 163 7.21 3.74 -25.95
C ALA A 163 7.66 4.72 -24.84
N SER A 164 6.79 5.06 -23.88
CA SER A 164 7.12 5.96 -22.77
C SER A 164 8.15 5.35 -21.80
N VAL A 165 8.07 4.05 -21.54
CA VAL A 165 9.02 3.33 -20.67
C VAL A 165 10.41 3.28 -21.30
N LEU A 166 10.50 3.02 -22.61
CA LEU A 166 11.77 2.98 -23.33
C LEU A 166 12.44 4.37 -23.41
N VAL A 167 11.66 5.43 -23.64
CA VAL A 167 12.18 6.81 -23.63
C VAL A 167 12.65 7.21 -22.23
N GLY A 168 11.91 6.87 -21.17
CA GLY A 168 12.31 7.14 -19.79
C GLY A 168 13.63 6.45 -19.41
N LEU A 169 13.80 5.19 -19.80
CA LEU A 169 15.04 4.43 -19.55
C LEU A 169 16.23 5.04 -20.29
N ALA A 170 16.05 5.45 -21.56
CA ALA A 170 17.10 6.08 -22.35
C ALA A 170 17.56 7.42 -21.75
N VAL A 171 16.63 8.24 -21.25
CA VAL A 171 16.95 9.52 -20.60
C VAL A 171 17.77 9.30 -19.32
N LEU A 172 17.41 8.32 -18.49
CA LEU A 172 18.16 7.99 -17.27
C LEU A 172 19.59 7.52 -17.58
N ILE A 173 19.76 6.72 -18.63
CA ILE A 173 21.09 6.27 -19.08
C ILE A 173 21.94 7.46 -19.53
N ILE A 174 21.37 8.39 -20.32
CA ILE A 174 22.08 9.59 -20.79
C ILE A 174 22.49 10.48 -19.61
N ILE A 175 21.59 10.71 -18.64
CA ILE A 175 21.90 11.48 -17.43
C ILE A 175 23.04 10.83 -16.64
N GLY A 176 23.01 9.50 -16.45
CA GLY A 176 24.08 8.76 -15.79
C GLY A 176 25.45 8.92 -16.47
N ILE A 177 25.48 8.86 -17.80
CA ILE A 177 26.72 9.06 -18.59
C ILE A 177 27.23 10.50 -18.44
N LEU A 178 26.34 11.51 -18.50
CA LEU A 178 26.72 12.92 -18.36
C LEU A 178 27.28 13.23 -16.96
N LEU A 179 26.65 12.70 -15.91
CA LEU A 179 27.14 12.86 -14.53
C LEU A 179 28.52 12.19 -14.35
N ARG A 180 28.72 10.99 -14.89
CA ARG A 180 30.01 10.29 -14.84
C ARG A 180 31.10 11.07 -15.58
N LYS A 181 30.78 11.68 -16.73
CA LYS A 181 31.72 12.52 -17.51
C LYS A 181 32.07 13.80 -16.75
N ARG A 182 31.09 14.44 -16.09
CA ARG A 182 31.31 15.63 -15.25
C ARG A 182 32.22 15.33 -14.06
N MET A 183 32.00 14.22 -13.35
CA MET A 183 32.86 13.82 -12.23
C MET A 183 34.31 13.56 -12.67
N ARG A 184 34.52 12.87 -13.80
CA ARG A 184 35.87 12.66 -14.35
C ARG A 184 36.58 13.97 -14.72
N ARG A 185 35.84 14.97 -15.20
CA ARG A 185 36.41 16.29 -15.53
C ARG A 185 36.85 17.04 -14.27
N ASN A 186 36.04 17.01 -13.21
CA ASN A 186 36.40 17.64 -11.93
C ASN A 186 37.65 17.00 -11.32
N ASN A 187 37.78 15.67 -11.33
CA ASN A 187 38.97 14.99 -10.79
C ASN A 187 40.26 15.31 -11.57
N ARG A 188 40.16 15.63 -12.88
CA ARG A 188 41.32 16.08 -13.67
C ARG A 188 41.74 17.51 -13.35
N VAL A 189 40.81 18.38 -12.97
CA VAL A 189 41.14 19.77 -12.59
C VAL A 189 41.81 19.80 -11.20
N SER A 190 41.33 18.99 -10.25
CA SER A 190 41.95 18.88 -8.92
C SER A 190 43.37 18.33 -8.93
N SER A 191 43.72 17.48 -9.91
CA SER A 191 45.09 16.95 -10.06
C SER A 191 46.07 17.90 -10.77
N MET A 192 45.58 18.88 -11.54
CA MET A 192 46.45 19.92 -12.13
C MET A 192 46.78 21.07 -11.16
N LEU A 193 45.91 21.34 -10.19
CA LEU A 193 46.14 22.37 -9.15
C LEU A 193 47.16 21.93 -8.10
N THR A 194 47.45 20.64 -7.98
CA THR A 194 48.43 20.10 -7.03
C THR A 194 49.85 19.99 -7.59
N THR A 195 50.07 20.21 -8.90
CA THR A 195 51.40 20.09 -9.53
C THR A 195 52.13 21.43 -9.67
N LYS A 196 51.49 22.58 -9.45
CA LYS A 196 52.12 23.91 -9.60
C LYS A 196 52.72 24.52 -8.33
N THR A 197 52.68 23.82 -7.20
CA THR A 197 53.18 24.33 -5.91
C THR A 197 54.51 23.72 -5.46
N ASN A 198 55.27 23.10 -6.37
CA ASN A 198 56.61 22.56 -6.09
C ASN A 198 57.56 22.87 -7.25
N VAL A 199 57.86 24.15 -7.48
CA VAL A 199 59.14 24.55 -8.07
C VAL A 199 59.59 25.80 -7.33
N SER A 200 60.78 25.67 -6.75
CA SER A 200 61.63 26.63 -6.03
C SER A 200 61.82 27.97 -6.74
#